data_AF-A0A845U6D5-F1
#
_entry.id   AF-A0A845U6D5-F1
#
_cell.length_a   1.000
_cell.length_b   1.000
_cell.length_c   1.000
_cell.angle_alpha   90.00
_cell.angle_beta   90.00
_cell.angle_gamma   90.00
#
_symmetry.space_group_name_H-M   'P 1'
#
loop_
_entity.id
_entity.type
_entity.pdbx_description
1 polymer ?
#
loop_
_entity_poly.entity_id
_entity_poly.type
_entity_poly.pdbx_seq_one_letter_code
_entity_poly.pdbx_strand_id
1 'polypeptide(L)'
;MTHTLHIFASLTLAEPFQEIIQGFTSAHPDVSVKPTYGFCGALMEQMAAGAPADVFAPSSEPMLAKAAGQGFVQTDTAVNYARNRLVLVSLMRDYPVAPKLEDLMEERYARIAVGDPESVPPGRYARMALEKAGLWQDLEARLQKYPDGLRPLQAVLEGRADAVFIFASTANSVSGKAHVVDIPVGVSMHYPVAVTTKGAEPELARAFVAYLQTDSAQKILELAGFAPVVNRQPLLNAF
;
A
#
# COMPACT_ATOMS: atom_id res chain seq x y z
N MET A 1 0.71 24.12 25.21
CA MET A 1 1.92 23.28 25.06
C MET A 1 1.73 22.49 23.79
N THR A 2 2.74 22.39 22.93
CA THR A 2 2.60 21.66 21.66
C THR A 2 2.80 20.17 21.90
N HIS A 3 1.78 19.36 21.62
CA HIS A 3 1.85 17.89 21.66
C HIS A 3 2.56 17.39 20.41
N THR A 4 3.37 16.32 20.53
CA THR A 4 4.07 15.74 19.37
C THR A 4 3.61 14.30 19.16
N LEU A 5 2.91 14.05 18.05
CA LEU A 5 2.50 12.71 17.62
C LEU A 5 3.53 12.11 16.67
N HIS A 6 4.16 11.01 17.06
CA HIS A 6 5.10 10.27 16.25
C HIS A 6 4.41 9.14 15.48
N ILE A 7 4.58 9.11 14.16
CA ILE A 7 3.93 8.11 13.30
C ILE A 7 4.98 7.31 12.57
N PHE A 8 4.97 5.98 12.74
CA PHE A 8 5.77 5.07 11.93
C PHE A 8 4.88 4.48 10.84
N ALA A 9 5.15 4.82 9.59
CA ALA A 9 4.32 4.40 8.46
C ALA A 9 5.15 3.73 7.36
N SER A 10 4.56 2.78 6.64
CA SER A 10 5.18 2.20 5.45
C SER A 10 5.58 3.29 4.46
N LEU A 11 6.74 3.14 3.80
CA LEU A 11 7.20 4.07 2.75
C LEU A 11 6.15 4.31 1.65
N THR A 12 5.33 3.29 1.34
CA THR A 12 4.25 3.39 0.35
C THR A 12 3.13 4.36 0.73
N LEU A 13 3.08 4.81 1.99
CA LEU A 13 2.10 5.75 2.52
C LEU A 13 2.63 7.18 2.61
N ALA A 14 3.88 7.43 2.23
CA ALA A 14 4.54 8.72 2.44
C ALA A 14 3.77 9.89 1.82
N GLU A 15 3.39 9.76 0.55
CA GLU A 15 2.66 10.80 -0.19
C GLU A 15 1.26 11.08 0.39
N PRO A 16 0.33 10.10 0.52
CA PRO A 16 -0.99 10.38 1.07
C PRO A 16 -0.94 10.84 2.53
N PHE A 17 0.04 10.39 3.33
CA PHE A 17 0.13 10.83 4.72
C PHE A 17 0.54 12.29 4.86
N GLN A 18 1.23 12.90 3.89
CA GLN A 18 1.54 14.33 3.96
C GLN A 18 0.26 15.16 4.01
N GLU A 19 -0.68 14.90 3.09
CA GLU A 19 -1.97 15.59 3.03
C GLU A 19 -2.89 15.23 4.21
N ILE A 20 -2.92 13.95 4.62
CA ILE A 20 -3.69 13.50 5.79
C ILE A 20 -3.20 14.22 7.05
N ILE A 21 -1.89 14.29 7.25
CA ILE A 21 -1.28 14.96 8.40
C ILE A 21 -1.62 16.44 8.38
N GLN A 22 -1.54 17.11 7.23
CA GLN A 22 -1.93 18.51 7.11
C GLN A 22 -3.41 18.74 7.48
N GLY A 23 -4.30 17.87 7.03
CA GLY A 23 -5.72 17.93 7.38
C GLY A 23 -5.95 17.71 8.89
N PHE A 24 -5.25 16.74 9.48
CA PHE A 24 -5.32 16.46 10.91
C PHE A 24 -4.81 17.64 11.76
N THR A 25 -3.62 18.18 11.45
CA THR A 25 -3.05 19.31 12.20
C THR A 25 -3.87 20.59 12.04
N SER A 26 -4.55 20.78 10.92
CA SER A 26 -5.49 21.90 10.75
C SER A 26 -6.69 21.81 11.70
N ALA A 27 -7.13 20.60 12.05
CA ALA A 27 -8.18 20.37 13.04
C ALA A 27 -7.66 20.35 14.49
N HIS A 28 -6.34 20.24 14.67
CA HIS A 28 -5.66 20.13 15.96
C HIS A 28 -4.45 21.11 16.03
N PRO A 29 -4.67 22.43 16.19
CA PRO A 29 -3.62 23.44 16.06
C PRO A 29 -2.49 23.35 17.10
N ASP A 30 -2.75 22.69 18.25
CA ASP A 30 -1.75 22.45 19.30
C ASP A 30 -0.93 21.17 19.09
N VAL A 31 -1.09 20.48 17.95
CA VAL A 31 -0.45 19.21 17.64
C VAL A 31 0.57 19.35 16.50
N SER A 32 1.78 18.87 16.74
CA SER A 32 2.79 18.60 15.71
C SER A 32 2.84 17.12 15.41
N VAL A 33 2.82 16.73 14.14
CA VAL A 33 2.96 15.33 13.73
C VAL A 33 4.34 15.11 13.11
N LYS A 34 5.05 14.07 13.57
CA LYS A 34 6.37 13.68 13.08
C LYS A 34 6.30 12.28 12.46
N PRO A 35 6.12 12.17 11.13
CA PRO A 35 6.15 10.90 10.46
C PRO A 35 7.58 10.39 10.23
N THR A 36 7.77 9.09 10.38
CA THR A 36 8.94 8.32 9.94
C THR A 36 8.45 7.28 8.95
N TYR A 37 8.91 7.38 7.70
CA TYR A 37 8.57 6.45 6.64
C TYR A 37 9.68 5.42 6.42
N GLY A 38 9.33 4.15 6.24
CA GLY A 38 10.33 3.12 6.00
C GLY A 38 9.76 1.74 5.69
N PHE A 39 10.65 0.77 5.53
CA PHE A 39 10.28 -0.65 5.48
C PHE A 39 9.78 -1.09 6.86
N CYS A 40 8.65 -1.79 6.92
CA CYS A 40 8.01 -2.16 8.18
C CYS A 40 8.94 -2.94 9.13
N GLY A 41 9.83 -3.79 8.61
CA GLY A 41 10.85 -4.47 9.41
C GLY A 41 11.79 -3.52 10.14
N ALA A 42 12.39 -2.56 9.41
CA ALA A 42 13.28 -1.56 9.99
C ALA A 42 12.56 -0.62 10.98
N LEU A 43 11.29 -0.29 10.71
CA LEU A 43 10.48 0.49 11.65
C LEU A 43 10.22 -0.28 12.96
N MET A 44 9.93 -1.58 12.88
CA MET A 44 9.79 -2.44 14.06
C MET A 44 11.11 -2.58 14.82
N GLU A 45 12.26 -2.65 14.15
CA GLU A 45 13.58 -2.63 14.79
C GLU A 45 13.82 -1.31 15.54
N GLN A 46 13.42 -0.18 14.98
CA GLN A 46 13.49 1.12 15.67
C GLN A 46 12.55 1.17 16.89
N MET A 47 11.34 0.63 16.79
CA MET A 47 10.43 0.50 17.94
C MET A 47 11.03 -0.40 19.03
N ALA A 48 11.68 -1.49 18.65
CA ALA A 48 12.40 -2.37 19.57
C ALA A 48 13.55 -1.63 20.30
N ALA A 49 14.25 -0.76 19.57
CA ALA A 49 15.31 0.11 20.10
C ALA A 49 14.79 1.30 20.93
N GLY A 50 13.47 1.46 21.08
CA GLY A 50 12.86 2.52 21.90
C GLY A 50 12.66 3.85 21.19
N ALA A 51 12.70 3.89 19.85
CA ALA A 51 12.32 5.08 19.12
C ALA A 51 10.85 5.47 19.43
N PRO A 52 10.55 6.76 19.60
CA PRO A 52 9.20 7.21 19.88
C PRO A 52 8.32 6.99 18.64
N ALA A 53 7.27 6.20 18.83
CA ALA A 53 6.23 5.96 17.84
C ALA A 53 4.92 5.81 18.61
N ASP A 54 3.91 6.61 18.29
CA ASP A 54 2.57 6.56 18.89
C ASP A 54 1.58 5.80 18.00
N VAL A 55 1.80 5.86 16.69
CA VAL A 55 0.99 5.15 15.68
C VAL A 55 1.91 4.31 14.80
N PHE A 56 1.50 3.06 14.51
CA PHE A 56 2.14 2.20 13.53
C PHE A 56 1.16 1.90 12.38
N ALA A 57 1.51 2.31 11.16
CA ALA A 57 0.73 2.13 9.94
C ALA A 57 1.51 1.30 8.90
N PRO A 58 1.52 -0.04 9.02
CA PRO A 58 2.20 -0.90 8.06
C PRO A 58 1.45 -1.03 6.73
N SER A 59 2.09 -1.61 5.72
CA SER A 59 1.49 -1.80 4.39
C SER A 59 0.63 -3.06 4.25
N SER A 60 0.45 -3.85 5.31
CA SER A 60 -0.34 -5.07 5.26
C SER A 60 -0.71 -5.63 6.63
N GLU A 61 -1.79 -6.41 6.69
CA GLU A 61 -2.24 -7.16 7.88
C GLU A 61 -1.15 -8.11 8.43
N PRO A 62 -0.40 -8.89 7.63
CA PRO A 62 0.70 -9.71 8.14
C PRO A 62 1.81 -8.91 8.85
N MET A 63 2.09 -7.69 8.39
CA MET A 63 3.08 -6.83 9.06
C MET A 63 2.53 -6.29 10.39
N LEU A 64 1.24 -5.94 10.45
CA LEU A 64 0.62 -5.56 11.72
C LEU A 64 0.56 -6.75 12.70
N ALA A 65 0.24 -7.95 12.20
CA ALA A 65 0.22 -9.17 13.02
C ALA A 65 1.61 -9.49 13.58
N LYS A 66 2.66 -9.32 12.78
CA LYS A 66 4.04 -9.44 13.27
C LYS A 66 4.34 -8.43 14.37
N ALA A 67 3.94 -7.16 14.22
CA ALA A 67 4.11 -6.15 15.26
C ALA A 67 3.31 -6.48 16.54
N ALA A 68 2.08 -6.98 16.39
CA ALA A 68 1.24 -7.43 17.51
C ALA A 68 1.87 -8.60 18.26
N GLY A 69 2.35 -9.63 17.54
CA GLY A 69 3.05 -10.78 18.13
C GLY A 69 4.36 -10.41 18.84
N GLN A 70 4.95 -9.26 18.50
CA GLN A 70 6.12 -8.68 19.18
C GLN A 70 5.75 -7.70 20.31
N GLY A 71 4.46 -7.49 20.58
CA GLY A 71 3.97 -6.61 21.64
C GLY A 71 4.13 -5.12 21.34
N PHE A 72 4.28 -4.72 20.06
CA PHE A 72 4.52 -3.33 19.67
C PHE A 72 3.25 -2.50 19.51
N VAL A 73 2.09 -3.12 19.34
CA VAL A 73 0.81 -2.43 19.09
C VAL A 73 -0.30 -2.90 20.04
N GLN A 74 -1.23 -1.99 20.33
CA GLN A 74 -2.45 -2.25 21.07
C GLN A 74 -3.49 -2.84 20.11
N THR A 75 -3.73 -4.16 20.18
CA THR A 75 -4.54 -4.87 19.19
C THR A 75 -6.01 -4.44 19.16
N ASP A 76 -6.55 -3.92 20.27
CA ASP A 76 -7.90 -3.34 20.37
C ASP A 76 -8.06 -2.05 19.55
N THR A 77 -6.94 -1.40 19.19
CA THR A 77 -6.93 -0.17 18.38
C THR A 77 -6.74 -0.43 16.88
N ALA A 78 -6.48 -1.69 16.51
CA ALA A 78 -6.16 -2.04 15.15
C ALA A 78 -7.38 -1.90 14.24
N VAL A 79 -7.26 -1.14 13.15
CA VAL A 79 -8.32 -0.96 12.14
C VAL A 79 -7.73 -1.03 10.74
N ASN A 80 -8.48 -1.62 9.81
CA ASN A 80 -8.22 -1.45 8.38
C ASN A 80 -8.82 -0.12 7.94
N TYR A 81 -8.00 0.79 7.41
CA TYR A 81 -8.45 2.12 6.99
C TYR A 81 -8.42 2.31 5.47
N ALA A 82 -7.66 1.50 4.74
CA ALA A 82 -7.66 1.50 3.29
C ALA A 82 -7.48 0.08 2.74
N ARG A 83 -7.75 -0.09 1.45
CA ARG A 83 -7.35 -1.28 0.68
C ARG A 83 -6.67 -0.85 -0.61
N ASN A 84 -5.82 -1.71 -1.12
CA ASN A 84 -5.25 -1.57 -2.46
C ASN A 84 -5.89 -2.58 -3.41
N ARG A 85 -5.59 -2.42 -4.70
CA ARG A 85 -6.03 -3.30 -5.78
C ARG A 85 -4.86 -3.53 -6.72
N LEU A 86 -4.75 -4.75 -7.23
CA LEU A 86 -3.80 -5.07 -8.28
C LEU A 86 -4.29 -4.48 -9.60
N VAL A 87 -3.40 -3.80 -10.31
CA VAL A 87 -3.66 -3.28 -11.64
C VAL A 87 -2.58 -3.72 -12.62
N LEU A 88 -2.98 -3.87 -13.87
CA LEU A 88 -2.10 -3.98 -15.02
C LEU A 88 -1.96 -2.59 -15.65
N VAL A 89 -0.73 -2.13 -15.82
CA VAL A 89 -0.41 -0.84 -16.44
C VAL A 89 0.35 -1.05 -17.73
N SER A 90 -0.04 -0.34 -18.79
CA SER A 90 0.68 -0.32 -20.07
C SER A 90 0.67 1.09 -20.69
N LEU A 91 1.79 1.50 -21.27
CA LEU A 91 1.99 2.84 -21.86
C LEU A 91 1.68 2.92 -23.36
N MET A 92 0.98 1.92 -23.91
CA MET A 92 0.73 1.79 -25.35
C MET A 92 -0.24 2.87 -25.84
N ARG A 93 0.31 4.04 -26.24
CA ARG A 93 -0.45 5.22 -26.70
C ARG A 93 -1.27 4.98 -27.96
N ASP A 94 -0.90 3.97 -28.75
CA ASP A 94 -1.49 3.70 -30.06
C ASP A 94 -2.68 2.73 -29.99
N TYR A 95 -3.05 2.25 -28.79
CA TYR A 95 -4.17 1.33 -28.62
C TYR A 95 -5.28 1.99 -27.81
N PRO A 96 -6.49 2.17 -28.37
CA PRO A 96 -7.55 2.88 -27.66
C PRO A 96 -8.16 2.07 -26.50
N VAL A 97 -7.84 0.78 -26.40
CA VAL A 97 -8.47 -0.15 -25.45
C VAL A 97 -7.46 -0.62 -24.41
N ALA A 98 -7.87 -0.58 -23.14
CA ALA A 98 -7.06 -1.06 -22.04
C ALA A 98 -6.97 -2.60 -22.06
N PRO A 99 -5.80 -3.20 -21.80
CA PRO A 99 -5.60 -4.64 -21.98
C PRO A 99 -6.31 -5.48 -20.93
N LYS A 100 -6.79 -6.65 -21.34
CA LYS A 100 -7.21 -7.73 -20.46
C LYS A 100 -6.03 -8.66 -20.15
N LEU A 101 -6.24 -9.56 -19.20
CA LEU A 101 -5.18 -10.47 -18.78
C LEU A 101 -4.78 -11.43 -19.91
N GLU A 102 -5.75 -11.87 -20.71
CA GLU A 102 -5.56 -12.77 -21.85
C GLU A 102 -4.76 -12.10 -22.99
N ASP A 103 -4.90 -10.77 -23.13
CA ASP A 103 -4.18 -10.00 -24.16
C ASP A 103 -2.66 -10.08 -23.96
N LEU A 104 -2.17 -10.37 -22.75
CA LEU A 104 -0.75 -10.55 -22.44
C LEU A 104 -0.09 -11.69 -23.23
N MET A 105 -0.87 -12.60 -23.80
CA MET A 105 -0.37 -13.67 -24.68
C MET A 105 0.08 -13.16 -26.05
N GLU A 106 -0.41 -12.00 -26.48
CA GLU A 106 -0.02 -11.38 -27.74
C GLU A 106 1.49 -11.02 -27.76
N GLU A 107 2.11 -11.09 -28.94
CA GLU A 107 3.55 -10.84 -29.12
C GLU A 107 3.99 -9.44 -28.65
N ARG A 108 3.07 -8.46 -28.65
CA ARG A 108 3.31 -7.09 -28.20
C ARG A 108 3.66 -6.98 -26.71
N TYR A 109 3.27 -7.96 -25.89
CA TYR A 109 3.62 -8.04 -24.47
C TYR A 109 4.76 -9.03 -24.26
N ALA A 110 5.88 -8.79 -24.95
CA ALA A 110 7.07 -9.64 -24.90
C ALA A 110 7.81 -9.53 -23.55
N ARG A 111 7.67 -8.40 -22.86
CA ARG A 111 8.37 -8.07 -21.61
C ARG A 111 7.37 -7.52 -20.60
N ILE A 112 7.05 -8.31 -19.59
CA ILE A 112 6.09 -7.93 -18.56
C ILE A 112 6.85 -7.75 -17.25
N ALA A 113 6.88 -6.54 -16.73
CA ALA A 113 7.52 -6.26 -15.45
C ALA A 113 6.63 -6.70 -14.29
N VAL A 114 7.24 -7.31 -13.27
CA VAL A 114 6.53 -7.76 -12.07
C VAL A 114 7.46 -7.71 -10.87
N GLY A 115 6.93 -7.38 -9.70
CA GLY A 115 7.68 -7.62 -8.46
C GLY A 115 7.98 -9.11 -8.32
N ASP A 116 9.09 -9.47 -7.67
CA ASP A 116 9.40 -10.87 -7.37
C ASP A 116 8.25 -11.46 -6.52
N PRO A 117 7.53 -12.49 -7.01
CA PRO A 117 6.37 -13.04 -6.30
C PRO A 117 6.67 -13.56 -4.90
N GLU A 118 7.92 -13.94 -4.63
CA GLU A 118 8.32 -14.48 -3.35
C GLU A 118 8.45 -13.37 -2.27
N SER A 119 8.82 -12.15 -2.68
CA SER A 119 9.17 -11.07 -1.74
C SER A 119 8.33 -9.79 -1.89
N VAL A 120 7.72 -9.54 -3.06
CA VAL A 120 7.05 -8.29 -3.39
C VAL A 120 5.53 -8.53 -3.53
N PRO A 121 4.68 -7.92 -2.68
CA PRO A 121 3.24 -8.21 -2.67
C PRO A 121 2.52 -8.04 -4.02
N PRO A 122 2.70 -6.95 -4.81
CA PRO A 122 2.14 -6.88 -6.17
C PRO A 122 2.50 -8.08 -7.05
N GLY A 123 3.75 -8.58 -6.95
CA GLY A 123 4.21 -9.75 -7.68
C GLY A 123 3.52 -11.03 -7.26
N ARG A 124 3.32 -11.22 -5.96
CA ARG A 124 2.57 -12.36 -5.41
C ARG A 124 1.15 -12.38 -5.93
N TYR A 125 0.50 -11.22 -5.93
CA TYR A 125 -0.87 -11.08 -6.40
C TYR A 125 -0.98 -11.24 -7.93
N ALA A 126 0.01 -10.76 -8.69
CA ALA A 126 0.10 -11.01 -10.12
C ALA A 126 0.21 -12.51 -10.42
N ARG A 127 1.07 -13.22 -9.68
CA ARG A 127 1.17 -14.68 -9.78
C ARG A 127 -0.17 -15.35 -9.50
N MET A 128 -0.85 -15.00 -8.41
CA MET A 128 -2.18 -15.55 -8.09
C MET A 128 -3.20 -15.30 -9.22
N ALA A 129 -3.23 -14.08 -9.78
CA ALA A 129 -4.15 -13.74 -10.87
C ALA A 129 -3.86 -14.55 -12.14
N LEU A 130 -2.58 -14.65 -12.51
CA LEU A 130 -2.13 -15.38 -13.70
C LEU A 130 -2.30 -16.89 -13.55
N GLU A 131 -2.03 -17.47 -12.38
CA GLU A 131 -2.28 -18.88 -12.09
C GLU A 131 -3.78 -19.19 -12.16
N LYS A 132 -4.63 -18.33 -11.60
CA LYS A 132 -6.10 -18.48 -11.67
C LYS A 132 -6.62 -18.41 -13.11
N ALA A 133 -5.99 -17.61 -13.96
CA ALA A 133 -6.33 -17.51 -15.37
C ALA A 133 -5.70 -18.61 -16.24
N GLY A 134 -4.85 -19.46 -15.67
CA GLY A 134 -4.12 -20.49 -16.42
C GLY A 134 -2.98 -19.94 -17.30
N LEU A 135 -2.57 -18.68 -17.12
CA LEU A 135 -1.62 -17.98 -17.97
C LEU A 135 -0.19 -17.94 -17.42
N TRP A 136 0.01 -18.31 -16.14
CA TRP A 136 1.30 -18.17 -15.47
C TRP A 136 2.44 -18.91 -16.19
N GLN A 137 2.23 -20.19 -16.52
CA GLN A 137 3.24 -21.03 -17.17
C GLN A 137 3.64 -20.49 -18.54
N ASP A 138 2.67 -20.04 -19.33
CA ASP A 138 2.91 -19.53 -20.69
C ASP A 138 3.62 -18.16 -20.69
N LEU A 139 3.37 -17.35 -19.66
CA LEU A 139 3.96 -16.01 -19.54
C LEU A 139 5.25 -15.99 -18.74
N GLU A 140 5.63 -17.06 -18.03
CA GLU A 140 6.76 -17.04 -17.10
C GLU A 140 8.07 -16.57 -17.76
N ALA A 141 8.34 -17.01 -18.99
CA ALA A 141 9.52 -16.60 -19.75
C ALA A 141 9.52 -15.10 -20.14
N ARG A 142 8.37 -14.43 -20.14
CA ARG A 142 8.20 -13.00 -20.43
C ARG A 142 8.21 -12.12 -19.18
N LEU A 143 8.12 -12.72 -17.98
CA LEU A 143 8.08 -12.01 -16.70
C LEU A 143 9.47 -11.57 -16.25
N GLN A 144 9.70 -10.26 -16.23
CA GLN A 144 10.87 -9.65 -15.62
C GLN A 144 10.61 -9.40 -14.14
N LYS A 145 11.24 -10.19 -13.27
CA LYS A 145 11.08 -10.13 -11.81
C LYS A 145 12.00 -9.06 -11.20
N TYR A 146 11.46 -8.18 -10.36
CA TYR A 146 12.20 -7.12 -9.67
C TYR A 146 12.15 -7.29 -8.15
N PRO A 147 13.22 -6.96 -7.41
CA PRO A 147 13.28 -7.20 -5.96
C PRO A 147 12.49 -6.17 -5.12
N ASP A 148 11.84 -5.19 -5.75
CA ASP A 148 11.02 -4.18 -5.07
C ASP A 148 9.77 -3.80 -5.89
N GLY A 149 8.85 -3.07 -5.26
CA GLY A 149 7.56 -2.70 -5.83
C GLY A 149 7.55 -1.45 -6.73
N LEU A 150 8.66 -0.71 -6.86
CA LEU A 150 8.72 0.54 -7.62
C LEU A 150 9.48 0.40 -8.95
N ARG A 151 10.57 -0.37 -8.98
CA ARG A 151 11.36 -0.61 -10.20
C ARG A 151 10.57 -1.22 -11.37
N PRO A 152 9.57 -2.10 -11.16
CA PRO A 152 8.74 -2.59 -12.26
C PRO A 152 8.08 -1.48 -13.08
N LEU A 153 7.56 -0.43 -12.42
CA LEU A 153 6.93 0.69 -13.11
C LEU A 153 7.95 1.53 -13.88
N GLN A 154 9.13 1.76 -13.30
CA GLN A 154 10.23 2.44 -13.99
C GLN A 154 10.63 1.72 -15.29
N ALA A 155 10.66 0.39 -15.28
CA ALA A 155 10.96 -0.39 -16.48
C ALA A 155 9.96 -0.13 -17.62
N VAL A 156 8.67 0.03 -17.31
CA VAL A 156 7.65 0.40 -18.30
C VAL A 156 7.85 1.83 -18.77
N LEU A 157 8.07 2.79 -17.86
CA LEU A 157 8.32 4.20 -18.19
C LEU A 157 9.55 4.41 -19.09
N GLU A 158 10.57 3.57 -18.94
CA GLU A 158 11.80 3.60 -19.73
C GLU A 158 11.73 2.76 -21.02
N GLY A 159 10.58 2.14 -21.32
CA GLY A 159 10.40 1.29 -22.51
C GLY A 159 11.13 -0.06 -22.45
N ARG A 160 11.60 -0.46 -21.27
CA ARG A 160 12.25 -1.76 -21.01
C ARG A 160 11.25 -2.90 -20.77
N ALA A 161 9.99 -2.56 -20.49
CA ALA A 161 8.86 -3.47 -20.38
C ALA A 161 7.61 -2.88 -21.04
N ASP A 162 6.71 -3.75 -21.50
CA ASP A 162 5.54 -3.40 -22.29
C ASP A 162 4.27 -3.28 -21.40
N ALA A 163 4.27 -3.98 -20.28
CA ALA A 163 3.26 -3.88 -19.23
C ALA A 163 3.84 -4.18 -17.84
N VAL A 164 3.13 -3.80 -16.79
CA VAL A 164 3.52 -4.06 -15.41
C VAL A 164 2.32 -4.34 -14.50
N PHE A 165 2.48 -5.31 -13.61
CA PHE A 165 1.57 -5.49 -12.47
C PHE A 165 2.03 -4.69 -11.26
N ILE A 166 1.23 -3.72 -10.83
CA ILE A 166 1.48 -2.89 -9.65
C ILE A 166 0.20 -2.67 -8.85
N PHE A 167 0.32 -2.00 -7.72
CA PHE A 167 -0.84 -1.49 -7.00
C PHE A 167 -1.41 -0.23 -7.65
N ALA A 168 -2.73 -0.04 -7.56
CA ALA A 168 -3.39 1.14 -8.09
C ALA A 168 -2.87 2.44 -7.49
N SER A 169 -2.50 2.42 -6.20
CA SER A 169 -1.87 3.58 -5.58
C SER A 169 -0.59 4.02 -6.28
N THR A 170 0.22 3.05 -6.75
CA THR A 170 1.45 3.33 -7.52
C THR A 170 1.11 3.80 -8.94
N ALA A 171 0.07 3.24 -9.56
CA ALA A 171 -0.38 3.63 -10.89
C ALA A 171 -0.91 5.08 -10.96
N ASN A 172 -1.25 5.69 -9.82
CA ASN A 172 -1.70 7.07 -9.77
C ASN A 172 -0.66 8.05 -10.35
N SER A 173 0.64 7.78 -10.17
CA SER A 173 1.75 8.57 -10.72
C SER A 173 1.77 8.64 -12.27
N VAL A 174 1.08 7.72 -12.93
CA VAL A 174 0.99 7.63 -14.41
C VAL A 174 -0.45 7.78 -14.91
N SER A 175 -1.37 8.22 -14.04
CA SER A 175 -2.76 8.51 -14.40
C SER A 175 -2.82 9.49 -15.58
N GLY A 176 -3.67 9.18 -16.57
CA GLY A 176 -3.80 9.96 -17.81
C GLY A 176 -2.66 9.79 -18.83
N LYS A 177 -1.61 9.02 -18.50
CA LYS A 177 -0.47 8.73 -19.41
C LYS A 177 -0.37 7.25 -19.79
N ALA A 178 -1.14 6.39 -19.12
CA ALA A 178 -1.12 4.95 -19.27
C ALA A 178 -2.53 4.37 -19.27
N HIS A 179 -2.70 3.20 -19.88
CA HIS A 179 -3.83 2.33 -19.60
C HIS A 179 -3.62 1.65 -18.25
N VAL A 180 -4.63 1.71 -17.40
CA VAL A 180 -4.64 1.07 -16.07
C VAL A 180 -5.89 0.22 -15.98
N VAL A 181 -5.72 -1.09 -15.75
CA VAL A 181 -6.82 -2.05 -15.69
C VAL A 181 -6.78 -2.80 -14.37
N ASP A 182 -7.94 -2.89 -13.71
CA ASP A 182 -8.09 -3.70 -12.50
C ASP A 182 -7.95 -5.19 -12.78
N ILE A 183 -7.16 -5.86 -11.93
CA ILE A 183 -6.94 -7.30 -11.99
C ILE A 183 -7.56 -7.94 -10.74
N PRO A 184 -8.72 -8.60 -10.85
CA PRO A 184 -9.40 -9.20 -9.71
C PRO A 184 -8.61 -10.41 -9.17
N VAL A 185 -8.10 -10.30 -7.96
CA VAL A 185 -7.36 -11.38 -7.28
C VAL A 185 -8.21 -12.20 -6.30
N GLY A 186 -9.42 -11.72 -5.96
CA GLY A 186 -10.31 -12.38 -5.00
C GLY A 186 -9.87 -12.32 -3.54
N VAL A 187 -8.84 -11.52 -3.22
CA VAL A 187 -8.36 -11.26 -1.86
C VAL A 187 -8.27 -9.75 -1.63
N SER A 188 -8.62 -9.31 -0.42
CA SER A 188 -8.51 -7.90 -0.05
C SER A 188 -7.08 -7.58 0.39
N MET A 189 -6.54 -6.47 -0.12
CA MET A 189 -5.19 -6.00 0.19
C MET A 189 -5.27 -4.85 1.19
N HIS A 190 -5.59 -5.15 2.45
CA HIS A 190 -5.85 -4.12 3.44
C HIS A 190 -4.58 -3.44 3.95
N TYR A 191 -4.75 -2.16 4.30
CA TYR A 191 -3.77 -1.34 4.98
C TYR A 191 -4.30 -1.08 6.39
N PRO A 192 -3.70 -1.70 7.40
CA PRO A 192 -4.11 -1.51 8.77
C PRO A 192 -3.30 -0.40 9.46
N VAL A 193 -3.81 0.07 10.58
CA VAL A 193 -3.13 1.00 11.50
C VAL A 193 -3.47 0.62 12.93
N ALA A 194 -2.55 0.83 13.86
CA ALA A 194 -2.80 0.67 15.29
C ALA A 194 -2.00 1.68 16.12
N VAL A 195 -2.47 1.92 17.35
CA VAL A 195 -1.72 2.65 18.38
C VAL A 195 -0.64 1.73 18.93
N THR A 196 0.54 2.28 19.20
CA THR A 196 1.66 1.50 19.75
C THR A 196 1.50 1.29 21.26
N THR A 197 2.16 0.26 21.81
CA THR A 197 2.10 -0.02 23.26
C THR A 197 2.95 0.94 24.10
N LYS A 198 3.98 1.55 23.50
CA LYS A 198 4.96 2.42 24.17
C LYS A 198 4.87 3.89 23.74
N GLY A 199 3.83 4.28 23.01
CA GLY A 199 3.57 5.66 22.61
C GLY A 199 3.39 6.57 23.84
N ALA A 200 3.84 7.82 23.71
CA ALA A 200 3.69 8.84 24.74
C ALA A 200 2.34 9.57 24.67
N GLU A 201 1.64 9.51 23.52
CA GLU A 201 0.43 10.27 23.25
C GLU A 201 -0.76 9.35 22.84
N PRO A 202 -1.22 8.43 23.71
CA PRO A 202 -2.19 7.39 23.34
C PRO A 202 -3.56 7.94 22.90
N GLU A 203 -4.06 8.99 23.53
CA GLU A 203 -5.35 9.61 23.15
C GLU A 203 -5.25 10.32 21.80
N LEU A 204 -4.14 11.02 21.55
CA LEU A 204 -3.89 11.67 20.27
C LEU A 204 -3.65 10.66 19.15
N ALA A 205 -2.99 9.54 19.45
CA ALA A 205 -2.83 8.42 18.53
C ALA A 205 -4.18 7.80 18.16
N ARG A 206 -5.08 7.58 19.14
CA ARG A 206 -6.45 7.12 18.89
C ARG A 206 -7.23 8.12 18.04
N ALA A 207 -7.07 9.42 18.29
CA ALA A 207 -7.67 10.47 17.47
C ALA A 207 -7.17 10.45 16.02
N PHE A 208 -5.87 10.23 15.79
CA PHE A 208 -5.31 10.09 14.45
C PHE A 208 -5.80 8.82 13.74
N VAL A 209 -5.86 7.68 14.44
CA VAL A 209 -6.44 6.42 13.92
C VAL A 209 -7.90 6.60 13.53
N ALA A 210 -8.68 7.34 14.32
CA ALA A 210 -10.06 7.68 13.98
C ALA A 210 -10.12 8.65 12.79
N TYR A 211 -9.22 9.63 12.72
CA TYR A 211 -9.16 10.59 11.63
C TYR A 211 -8.94 9.92 10.26
N LEU A 212 -8.11 8.87 10.19
CA LEU A 212 -7.90 8.08 8.96
C LEU A 212 -9.20 7.49 8.40
N GLN A 213 -10.24 7.33 9.22
CA GLN A 213 -11.54 6.77 8.82
C GLN A 213 -12.57 7.85 8.46
N THR A 214 -12.24 9.14 8.56
CA THR A 214 -13.14 10.24 8.19
C THR A 214 -13.23 10.40 6.67
N ASP A 215 -14.33 10.98 6.18
CA ASP A 215 -14.52 11.20 4.75
C ASP A 215 -13.42 12.08 4.14
N SER A 216 -12.90 13.05 4.89
CA SER A 216 -11.78 13.89 4.47
C SER A 216 -10.51 13.07 4.22
N ALA A 217 -10.12 12.21 5.15
CA ALA A 217 -8.95 11.34 4.98
C ALA A 217 -9.17 10.28 3.89
N GLN A 218 -10.37 9.73 3.81
CA GLN A 218 -10.73 8.72 2.80
C GLN A 218 -10.69 9.31 1.39
N LYS A 219 -11.12 10.56 1.20
CA LYS A 219 -11.01 11.26 -0.09
C LYS A 219 -9.56 11.44 -0.53
N ILE A 220 -8.64 11.76 0.40
CA ILE A 220 -7.20 11.84 0.10
C ILE A 220 -6.66 10.47 -0.33
N LEU A 221 -7.03 9.41 0.39
CA LEU A 221 -6.63 8.04 0.06
C LEU A 221 -7.16 7.60 -1.31
N GLU A 222 -8.41 7.94 -1.64
CA GLU A 222 -9.02 7.68 -2.95
C GLU A 222 -8.29 8.41 -4.08
N LEU A 223 -7.95 9.69 -3.88
CA LEU A 223 -7.14 10.46 -4.83
C LEU A 223 -5.72 9.90 -4.99
N ALA A 224 -5.19 9.28 -3.94
CA ALA A 224 -3.92 8.57 -3.97
C ALA A 224 -4.03 7.14 -4.53
N GLY A 225 -5.20 6.71 -5.02
CA GLY A 225 -5.42 5.42 -5.69
C GLY A 225 -5.72 4.24 -4.76
N PHE A 226 -5.89 4.48 -3.46
CA PHE A 226 -6.42 3.49 -2.53
C PHE A 226 -7.94 3.43 -2.64
N ALA A 227 -8.53 2.36 -2.13
CA ALA A 227 -9.97 2.21 -2.02
C ALA A 227 -10.42 2.16 -0.55
N PRO A 228 -11.66 2.54 -0.25
CA PRO A 228 -12.21 2.44 1.11
C PRO A 228 -12.40 0.98 1.52
N VAL A 229 -12.38 0.73 2.82
CA VAL A 229 -12.73 -0.56 3.42
C VAL A 229 -14.25 -0.67 3.52
N VAL A 230 -14.81 -1.82 3.11
CA VAL A 230 -16.26 -2.06 3.09
C VAL A 230 -16.86 -2.17 4.51
N ASN A 231 -16.03 -2.44 5.52
CA ASN A 231 -16.39 -2.44 6.93
C ASN A 231 -15.22 -1.90 7.78
N ARG A 232 -15.35 -0.70 8.34
CA ARG A 232 -14.30 0.01 9.11
C ARG A 232 -14.28 -0.41 10.59
N GLN A 233 -14.58 -1.67 10.89
CA GLN A 233 -14.61 -2.18 12.26
C GLN A 233 -13.20 -2.51 12.77
N PRO A 234 -12.96 -2.47 14.10
CA PRO A 234 -11.72 -2.92 14.68
C PRO A 234 -11.43 -4.39 14.35
N LEU A 235 -10.14 -4.72 14.19
CA LEU A 235 -9.62 -6.05 13.88
C LEU A 235 -9.61 -6.97 15.12
N LEU A 236 -10.75 -7.04 15.82
CA LEU A 236 -10.92 -7.89 16.98
C LEU A 236 -10.70 -9.35 16.57
N ASN A 237 -9.76 -10.03 17.25
CA ASN A 237 -9.37 -11.43 17.02
C ASN A 237 -8.62 -11.72 15.70
N ALA A 238 -8.03 -10.71 15.05
CA ALA A 238 -7.24 -10.90 13.82
C ALA A 238 -5.76 -11.27 14.08
N PHE A 239 -5.36 -11.38 15.36
CA PHE A 239 -3.99 -11.55 15.82
C PHE A 239 -3.89 -12.66 16.86
#